data_AF-A0A937U0H5-F1
#
_entry.id   AF-A0A937U0H5-F1
#
_cell.length_a   1.000
_cell.length_b   1.000
_cell.length_c   1.000
_cell.angle_alpha   90.00
_cell.angle_beta   90.00
_cell.angle_gamma   90.00
#
_symmetry.space_group_name_H-M   'P 1'
#
loop_
_entity.id
_entity.type
_entity.pdbx_description
1 polymer ?
#
loop_
_entity_poly.entity_id
_entity_poly.type
_entity_poly.pdbx_seq_one_letter_code
_entity_poly.pdbx_strand_id
1 'polypeptide(L)'
;MAKTNLSWKILLLALIIAGFFCTSCQQAKVVDLASEPYLLDTGLISRSISFENPTGAPGEGGKASSGLGVGRKGSPARTMKPGDVQQLCDIKGPGTIRHIWVTTQKEPKNLRSLILRVWWEGQEHPSIECPIGDFMGIGHGRVMAHQTAIHAVGENAGMNIFLPMPFTKQAKITITNE
;
A
#
# COMPACT_ATOMS: atom_id res chain seq x y z
N MET A 1 24.62 15.88 -60.90
CA MET A 1 23.15 15.66 -60.75
C MET A 1 22.98 14.33 -60.01
N ALA A 2 22.08 14.26 -59.01
CA ALA A 2 21.77 13.08 -58.15
C ALA A 2 22.60 12.89 -56.85
N LYS A 3 22.38 13.75 -55.83
CA LYS A 3 22.75 13.46 -54.42
C LYS A 3 21.70 13.94 -53.39
N THR A 4 20.42 14.05 -53.74
CA THR A 4 19.39 14.64 -52.87
C THR A 4 18.20 13.73 -52.51
N ASN A 5 18.12 12.50 -53.03
CA ASN A 5 16.91 11.68 -52.87
C ASN A 5 16.89 10.71 -51.67
N LEU A 6 18.00 10.52 -50.96
CA LEU A 6 18.09 9.53 -49.88
C LEU A 6 17.73 10.11 -48.49
N SER A 7 18.03 11.39 -48.24
CA SER A 7 17.82 12.03 -46.93
C SER A 7 16.33 12.25 -46.59
N TRP A 8 15.52 12.67 -47.57
CA TRP A 8 14.07 12.88 -47.40
C TRP A 8 13.30 11.57 -47.13
N LYS A 9 13.71 10.46 -47.77
CA LYS A 9 13.07 9.15 -47.59
C LYS A 9 13.30 8.61 -46.18
N ILE A 10 14.48 8.85 -45.59
CA ILE A 10 14.81 8.44 -44.23
C ILE A 10 14.05 9.29 -43.20
N LEU A 11 13.92 10.60 -43.44
CA LEU A 11 13.12 11.50 -42.61
C LEU A 11 11.62 11.17 -42.62
N LEU A 12 11.06 10.82 -43.79
CA LEU A 12 9.67 10.36 -43.89
C LEU A 12 9.44 9.02 -43.22
N LEU A 13 10.37 8.07 -43.34
CA LEU A 13 10.26 6.78 -42.68
C LEU A 13 10.32 6.94 -41.15
N ALA A 14 11.17 7.83 -40.64
CA ALA A 14 11.25 8.14 -39.21
C ALA A 14 9.97 8.81 -38.67
N LEU A 15 9.34 9.69 -39.45
CA LEU A 15 8.05 10.33 -39.09
C LEU A 15 6.88 9.34 -39.09
N ILE A 16 6.87 8.37 -40.01
CA ILE A 16 5.84 7.32 -40.05
C ILE A 16 6.00 6.36 -38.86
N ILE A 17 7.23 6.01 -38.49
CA ILE A 17 7.53 5.17 -37.32
C ILE A 17 7.18 5.91 -36.00
N ALA A 18 7.45 7.22 -35.91
CA ALA A 18 7.07 8.03 -34.76
C ALA A 18 5.55 8.24 -34.66
N GLY A 19 4.84 8.33 -35.80
CA GLY A 19 3.38 8.43 -35.84
C GLY A 19 2.65 7.15 -35.42
N PHE A 20 3.22 5.98 -35.72
CA PHE A 20 2.61 4.69 -35.36
C PHE A 20 2.77 4.29 -33.89
N PHE A 21 3.80 4.81 -33.20
CA PHE A 21 4.04 4.50 -31.77
C PHE A 21 3.18 5.31 -30.79
N CYS A 22 2.40 6.29 -31.26
CA CYS A 22 1.60 7.18 -30.40
C CYS A 22 0.11 6.77 -30.28
N THR A 23 -0.34 5.73 -30.99
CA THR A 23 -1.77 5.38 -31.09
C THR A 23 -2.24 4.19 -30.26
N SER A 24 -1.45 3.70 -29.30
CA SER A 24 -1.92 2.68 -28.34
C SER A 24 -1.96 3.19 -26.90
N CYS A 25 -2.52 4.39 -26.68
CA CYS A 25 -3.22 4.64 -25.42
C CYS A 25 -4.55 3.89 -25.51
N GLN A 26 -4.53 2.60 -25.16
CA GLN A 26 -5.75 1.82 -24.99
C GLN A 26 -6.52 2.46 -23.84
N GLN A 27 -7.55 3.21 -24.19
CA GLN A 27 -8.42 3.86 -23.23
C GLN A 27 -9.09 2.76 -22.41
N ALA A 28 -8.76 2.69 -21.11
CA ALA A 28 -9.36 1.71 -20.22
C ALA A 28 -10.89 1.83 -20.33
N LYS A 29 -11.57 0.73 -20.70
CA LYS A 29 -13.03 0.71 -20.78
C LYS A 29 -13.56 1.06 -19.39
N VAL A 30 -14.33 2.15 -19.30
CA VAL A 30 -15.08 2.48 -18.09
C VAL A 30 -16.18 1.44 -17.97
N VAL A 31 -16.04 0.52 -17.03
CA VAL A 31 -17.03 -0.53 -16.79
C VAL A 31 -18.20 0.05 -15.99
N ASP A 32 -19.42 -0.10 -16.50
CA ASP A 32 -20.63 0.23 -15.75
C ASP A 32 -20.93 -0.86 -14.72
N LEU A 33 -20.36 -0.68 -13.53
CA LEU A 33 -20.53 -1.62 -12.41
C LEU A 33 -21.98 -1.68 -11.88
N ALA A 34 -22.84 -0.71 -12.22
CA ALA A 34 -24.21 -0.70 -11.74
C ALA A 34 -25.12 -1.62 -12.57
N SER A 35 -24.93 -1.64 -13.90
CA SER A 35 -25.68 -2.51 -14.81
C SER A 35 -25.00 -3.86 -15.06
N GLU A 36 -23.68 -3.91 -14.98
CA GLU A 36 -22.89 -5.11 -15.27
C GLU A 36 -21.93 -5.45 -14.11
N PRO A 37 -22.45 -5.76 -12.89
CA PRO A 37 -21.61 -6.03 -11.72
C PRO A 37 -20.74 -7.29 -11.87
N TYR A 38 -20.99 -8.10 -12.90
CA TYR A 38 -20.21 -9.28 -13.24
C TYR A 38 -18.90 -8.95 -13.98
N LEU A 39 -18.78 -7.75 -14.55
CA LEU A 39 -17.54 -7.23 -15.12
C LEU A 39 -16.72 -6.55 -14.01
N LEU A 40 -16.15 -7.34 -13.11
CA LEU A 40 -15.32 -6.84 -12.01
C LEU A 40 -13.89 -6.45 -12.43
N ASP A 41 -13.57 -6.52 -13.72
CA ASP A 41 -12.27 -6.11 -14.23
C ASP A 41 -12.16 -4.59 -14.31
N THR A 42 -11.91 -4.01 -13.14
CA THR A 42 -11.68 -2.57 -12.95
C THR A 42 -10.26 -2.15 -13.35
N GLY A 43 -9.42 -3.07 -13.82
CA GLY A 43 -7.97 -2.86 -13.97
C GLY A 43 -7.22 -2.67 -12.65
N LEU A 44 -7.92 -2.71 -11.51
CA LEU A 44 -7.34 -2.57 -10.18
C LEU A 44 -6.81 -3.91 -9.68
N ILE A 45 -5.57 -3.87 -9.24
CA ILE A 45 -4.89 -5.04 -8.69
C ILE A 45 -4.89 -4.92 -7.15
N SER A 46 -5.67 -5.76 -6.48
CA SER A 46 -5.67 -5.80 -5.01
C SER A 46 -4.43 -6.53 -4.46
N ARG A 47 -3.90 -6.00 -3.37
CA ARG A 47 -2.74 -6.51 -2.64
C ARG A 47 -3.01 -6.41 -1.15
N SER A 48 -2.46 -7.33 -0.36
CA SER A 48 -2.50 -7.29 1.10
C SER A 48 -1.10 -7.56 1.63
N ILE A 49 -0.52 -6.57 2.28
CA ILE A 49 0.83 -6.65 2.86
C ILE A 49 0.68 -6.95 4.35
N SER A 50 1.42 -7.95 4.81
CA SER A 50 1.46 -8.34 6.21
C SER A 50 2.83 -8.91 6.54
N PHE A 51 3.08 -9.24 7.81
CA PHE A 51 4.32 -9.90 8.20
C PHE A 51 4.53 -11.29 7.59
N GLU A 52 3.48 -11.88 7.03
CA GLU A 52 3.54 -13.15 6.30
C GLU A 52 3.52 -12.99 4.79
N ASN A 53 3.27 -11.77 4.30
CA ASN A 53 3.38 -11.41 2.90
C ASN A 53 3.96 -9.99 2.76
N PRO A 54 5.26 -9.78 3.03
CA PRO A 54 5.84 -8.44 3.05
C PRO A 54 5.81 -7.74 1.68
N THR A 55 5.70 -8.50 0.59
CA THR A 55 5.60 -7.97 -0.78
C THR A 55 4.16 -7.78 -1.24
N GLY A 56 3.19 -8.39 -0.55
CA GLY A 56 1.78 -8.42 -0.95
C GLY A 56 1.49 -9.26 -2.19
N ALA A 57 2.43 -10.09 -2.65
CA ALA A 57 2.29 -10.87 -3.87
C ALA A 57 1.11 -11.87 -3.80
N PRO A 58 0.39 -12.13 -4.91
CA PRO A 58 -0.72 -13.07 -4.94
C PRO A 58 -0.32 -14.47 -4.45
N GLY A 59 -1.09 -15.04 -3.53
CA GLY A 59 -0.88 -16.40 -3.03
C GLY A 59 0.32 -16.59 -2.09
N GLU A 60 1.05 -15.51 -1.74
CA GLU A 60 2.26 -15.62 -0.90
C GLU A 60 2.00 -15.54 0.61
N GLY A 61 0.78 -15.20 1.04
CA GLY A 61 0.43 -15.07 2.45
C GLY A 61 0.30 -16.40 3.19
N GLY A 62 0.68 -16.40 4.47
CA GLY A 62 0.42 -17.50 5.42
C GLY A 62 1.25 -18.77 5.20
N LYS A 63 2.26 -18.73 4.32
CA LYS A 63 3.12 -19.89 3.99
C LYS A 63 4.05 -20.31 5.13
N ALA A 64 4.33 -19.42 6.07
CA ALA A 64 5.23 -19.69 7.20
C ALA A 64 4.70 -20.87 8.05
N SER A 65 5.58 -21.80 8.38
CA SER A 65 5.29 -22.92 9.27
C SER A 65 5.13 -22.46 10.71
N SER A 66 4.17 -23.06 11.42
CA SER A 66 3.97 -22.88 12.86
C SER A 66 4.10 -24.23 13.58
N GLY A 67 3.93 -24.23 14.91
CA GLY A 67 3.80 -25.48 15.68
C GLY A 67 2.60 -26.34 15.27
N LEU A 68 1.69 -25.81 14.44
CA LEU A 68 0.54 -26.54 13.87
C LEU A 68 0.80 -27.07 12.45
N GLY A 69 2.00 -26.85 11.89
CA GLY A 69 2.41 -27.31 10.56
C GLY A 69 2.73 -26.20 9.55
N VAL A 70 3.13 -26.60 8.35
CA VAL A 70 3.44 -25.69 7.22
C VAL A 70 2.17 -25.00 6.72
N GLY A 71 2.27 -23.72 6.38
CA GLY A 71 1.12 -22.96 5.86
C GLY A 71 0.07 -22.58 6.92
N ARG A 72 0.40 -22.68 8.21
CA ARG A 72 -0.51 -22.43 9.34
C ARG A 72 -0.20 -21.14 10.08
N LYS A 73 0.01 -20.06 9.31
CA LYS A 73 0.13 -18.69 9.85
C LYS A 73 1.24 -18.54 10.88
N GLY A 74 2.43 -19.09 10.62
CA GLY A 74 3.52 -19.18 11.59
C GLY A 74 4.28 -17.91 11.90
N SER A 75 4.06 -16.83 11.14
CA SER A 75 4.76 -15.57 11.36
C SER A 75 3.85 -14.35 11.35
N PRO A 76 2.73 -14.36 12.11
CA PRO A 76 1.63 -13.41 11.96
C PRO A 76 1.95 -12.01 12.49
N ALA A 77 2.96 -11.90 13.34
CA ALA A 77 3.35 -10.70 14.07
C ALA A 77 4.88 -10.60 14.16
N ARG A 78 5.38 -9.44 14.58
CA ARG A 78 6.77 -9.22 14.94
C ARG A 78 6.84 -8.71 16.37
N THR A 79 7.80 -9.23 17.12
CA THR A 79 8.18 -8.67 18.42
C THR A 79 9.24 -7.60 18.17
N MET A 80 9.02 -6.40 18.68
CA MET A 80 9.94 -5.26 18.54
C MET A 80 10.56 -4.91 19.89
N LYS A 81 11.88 -4.85 19.95
CA LYS A 81 12.62 -4.32 21.11
C LYS A 81 12.63 -2.78 21.07
N PRO A 82 12.95 -2.11 22.18
CA PRO A 82 13.18 -0.66 22.16
C PRO A 82 14.27 -0.30 21.15
N GLY A 83 14.02 0.74 20.35
CA GLY A 83 14.86 1.21 19.25
C GLY A 83 14.66 0.48 17.92
N ASP A 84 13.94 -0.64 17.88
CA ASP A 84 13.74 -1.39 16.64
C ASP A 84 12.88 -0.61 15.64
N VAL A 85 13.29 -0.60 14.38
CA VAL A 85 12.53 -0.07 13.25
C VAL A 85 12.06 -1.22 12.38
N GLN A 86 10.76 -1.29 12.12
CA GLN A 86 10.16 -2.27 11.24
C GLN A 86 9.52 -1.58 10.04
N GLN A 87 9.94 -1.97 8.84
CA GLN A 87 9.23 -1.59 7.62
C GLN A 87 7.93 -2.39 7.52
N LEU A 88 6.79 -1.69 7.41
CA LEU A 88 5.48 -2.29 7.21
C LEU A 88 5.18 -2.46 5.71
N CYS A 89 5.54 -1.47 4.90
CA CYS A 89 5.52 -1.58 3.44
C CYS A 89 6.48 -0.60 2.76
N ASP A 90 6.90 -0.97 1.54
CA ASP A 90 7.51 -0.07 0.55
C ASP A 90 6.92 -0.42 -0.81
N ILE A 91 5.87 0.30 -1.20
CA ILE A 91 5.08 0.06 -2.41
C ILE A 91 5.57 1.01 -3.49
N LYS A 92 5.96 0.48 -4.64
CA LYS A 92 6.35 1.27 -5.83
C LYS A 92 5.21 1.33 -6.85
N GLY A 93 5.12 2.44 -7.57
CA GLY A 93 4.08 2.71 -8.55
C GLY A 93 2.85 3.39 -7.95
N PRO A 94 1.81 3.65 -8.77
CA PRO A 94 0.58 4.29 -8.33
C PRO A 94 -0.32 3.30 -7.57
N GLY A 95 -1.05 3.80 -6.57
CA GLY A 95 -2.01 2.99 -5.83
C GLY A 95 -2.74 3.78 -4.76
N THR A 96 -3.62 3.08 -4.03
CA THR A 96 -4.36 3.65 -2.90
C THR A 96 -4.39 2.64 -1.77
N ILE A 97 -3.86 3.02 -0.60
CA ILE A 97 -4.09 2.26 0.63
C ILE A 97 -5.52 2.55 1.08
N ARG A 98 -6.35 1.51 1.18
CA ARG A 98 -7.78 1.62 1.51
C ARG A 98 -8.15 1.09 2.88
N HIS A 99 -7.28 0.27 3.46
CA HIS A 99 -7.50 -0.36 4.76
C HIS A 99 -6.17 -0.67 5.41
N ILE A 100 -6.03 -0.29 6.67
CA ILE A 100 -4.94 -0.75 7.54
C ILE A 100 -5.60 -1.38 8.76
N TRP A 101 -5.17 -2.60 9.08
CA TRP A 101 -5.47 -3.27 10.34
C TRP A 101 -4.18 -3.49 11.13
N VAL A 102 -4.22 -3.17 12.42
CA VAL A 102 -3.10 -3.39 13.34
C VAL A 102 -3.62 -3.73 14.73
N THR A 103 -2.82 -4.46 15.49
CA THR A 103 -3.08 -4.72 16.90
C THR A 103 -1.77 -4.77 17.68
N THR A 104 -1.83 -4.36 18.94
CA THR A 104 -0.71 -4.37 19.90
C THR A 104 -1.29 -4.72 21.27
N GLN A 105 -0.44 -4.87 22.29
CA GLN A 105 -0.97 -4.88 23.66
C GLN A 105 -1.64 -3.53 23.96
N LYS A 106 -2.79 -3.57 24.66
CA LYS A 106 -3.63 -2.41 24.99
C LYS A 106 -3.10 -1.55 26.15
N GLU A 107 -1.80 -1.33 26.16
CA GLU A 107 -1.12 -0.57 27.21
C GLU A 107 -0.78 0.83 26.70
N PRO A 108 -0.98 1.89 27.53
CA PRO A 108 -0.63 3.24 27.13
C PRO A 108 0.81 3.39 26.67
N LYS A 109 1.75 2.66 27.31
CA LYS A 109 3.15 2.64 26.92
C LYS A 109 3.31 2.25 25.44
N ASN A 110 2.78 1.08 25.05
CA ASN A 110 2.91 0.58 23.69
C ASN A 110 2.20 1.48 22.66
N LEU A 111 1.00 1.97 22.98
CA LEU A 111 0.23 2.81 22.06
C LEU A 111 0.84 4.20 21.85
N ARG A 112 1.69 4.64 22.78
CA ARG A 112 2.35 5.95 22.77
C ARG A 112 3.82 5.88 22.33
N SER A 113 4.47 4.71 22.42
CA SER A 113 5.87 4.50 22.04
C SER A 113 6.07 3.94 20.63
N LEU A 114 5.05 3.29 20.07
CA LEU A 114 5.09 2.80 18.69
C LEU A 114 4.80 3.95 17.74
N ILE A 115 5.85 4.54 17.15
CA ILE A 115 5.74 5.69 16.26
C ILE A 115 5.58 5.21 14.82
N LEU A 116 4.42 5.51 14.23
CA LEU A 116 4.12 5.28 12.83
C LEU A 116 4.68 6.44 12.00
N ARG A 117 5.43 6.11 10.95
CA ARG A 117 5.93 7.08 9.98
C ARG A 117 5.53 6.68 8.57
N VAL A 118 5.01 7.64 7.81
CA VAL A 118 4.53 7.44 6.44
C VAL A 118 5.13 8.48 5.51
N TRP A 119 5.72 8.02 4.42
CA TRP A 119 6.25 8.85 3.34
C TRP A 119 5.50 8.58 2.05
N TRP A 120 5.17 9.65 1.35
CA TRP A 120 4.60 9.60 0.01
C TRP A 120 5.62 10.10 -1.01
N GLU A 121 5.57 9.58 -2.24
CA GLU A 121 6.30 10.10 -3.39
C GLU A 121 7.84 10.18 -3.23
N GLY A 122 8.42 9.45 -2.27
CA GLY A 122 9.87 9.49 -1.99
C GLY A 122 10.35 10.77 -1.32
N GLN A 123 9.46 11.49 -0.62
CA GLN A 123 9.80 12.70 0.14
C GLN A 123 10.86 12.43 1.22
N GLU A 124 11.65 13.46 1.57
CA GLU A 124 12.68 13.40 2.60
C GLU A 124 12.09 13.24 4.01
N HIS A 125 11.02 13.98 4.30
CA HIS A 125 10.33 13.96 5.60
C HIS A 125 9.02 13.17 5.51
N PRO A 126 8.63 12.46 6.60
CA PRO A 126 7.35 11.77 6.63
C PRO A 126 6.20 12.77 6.65
N SER A 127 5.13 12.48 5.91
CA SER A 127 3.90 13.29 5.95
C SER A 127 3.01 12.94 7.14
N ILE A 128 3.18 11.75 7.71
CA ILE A 128 2.50 11.32 8.94
C ILE A 128 3.58 10.81 9.89
N GLU A 129 3.66 11.39 11.07
CA GLU A 129 4.53 10.97 12.15
C GLU A 129 3.80 11.15 13.48
N CYS A 130 3.34 10.05 14.07
CA CYS A 130 2.61 10.06 15.33
C CYS A 130 2.59 8.67 15.98
N PRO A 131 2.28 8.59 17.29
CA PRO A 131 2.03 7.30 17.93
C PRO A 131 0.89 6.54 17.25
N ILE A 132 1.02 5.21 17.19
CA ILE A 132 0.03 4.34 16.54
C ILE A 132 -1.37 4.47 17.17
N GLY A 133 -1.44 4.69 18.49
CA GLY A 133 -2.71 4.94 19.18
C GLY A 133 -3.39 6.21 18.68
N ASP A 134 -2.64 7.31 18.59
CA ASP A 134 -3.16 8.62 18.17
C ASP A 134 -3.64 8.56 16.71
N PHE A 135 -2.88 7.89 15.83
CA PHE A 135 -3.28 7.65 14.43
C PHE A 135 -4.60 6.87 14.31
N MET A 136 -4.83 5.93 15.24
CA MET A 136 -6.02 5.09 15.28
C MET A 136 -7.18 5.71 16.08
N GLY A 137 -7.07 6.98 16.49
CA GLY A 137 -8.12 7.69 17.24
C GLY A 137 -8.18 7.35 18.73
N ILE A 138 -7.12 6.76 19.29
CA ILE A 138 -7.06 6.36 20.71
C ILE A 138 -6.34 7.45 21.51
N GLY A 139 -7.11 8.26 22.23
CA GLY A 139 -6.59 9.30 23.11
C GLY A 139 -5.87 8.73 24.34
N HIS A 140 -4.68 9.26 24.65
CA HIS A 140 -3.89 8.92 25.86
C HIS A 140 -3.59 7.43 26.05
N GLY A 141 -3.62 6.63 24.98
CA GLY A 141 -3.44 5.18 25.06
C GLY A 141 -4.55 4.43 25.81
N ARG A 142 -5.72 5.06 25.99
CA ARG A 142 -6.89 4.45 26.64
C ARG A 142 -7.79 3.83 25.59
N VAL A 143 -7.67 2.51 25.43
CA VAL A 143 -8.47 1.76 24.45
C VAL A 143 -9.93 1.72 24.89
N MET A 144 -10.79 2.33 24.07
CA MET A 144 -12.24 2.27 24.17
C MET A 144 -12.77 1.79 22.83
N ALA A 145 -13.67 0.81 22.85
CA ALA A 145 -14.31 0.36 21.63
C ALA A 145 -15.13 1.50 21.03
N HIS A 146 -14.91 1.79 19.75
CA HIS A 146 -15.64 2.82 19.03
C HIS A 146 -15.62 2.54 17.54
N GLN A 147 -16.59 3.12 16.85
CA GLN A 147 -16.72 3.02 15.40
C GLN A 147 -17.11 4.38 14.84
N THR A 148 -16.42 4.80 13.81
CA THR A 148 -16.67 6.03 13.06
C THR A 148 -16.71 5.71 11.57
N ALA A 149 -16.90 6.71 10.72
CA ALA A 149 -16.80 6.54 9.27
C ALA A 149 -15.39 6.11 8.80
N ILE A 150 -14.36 6.40 9.60
CA ILE A 150 -12.95 6.17 9.22
C ILE A 150 -12.24 5.14 10.09
N HIS A 151 -12.66 4.93 11.34
CA HIS A 151 -12.01 4.02 12.29
C HIS A 151 -12.99 2.98 12.85
N ALA A 152 -12.49 1.79 13.12
CA ALA A 152 -13.19 0.79 13.93
C ALA A 152 -12.20 0.13 14.90
N VAL A 153 -12.39 0.36 16.20
CA VAL A 153 -11.51 -0.12 17.27
C VAL A 153 -12.29 -1.04 18.19
N GLY A 154 -11.79 -2.27 18.37
CA GLY A 154 -12.32 -3.24 19.34
C GLY A 154 -11.75 -3.07 20.75
N GLU A 155 -12.42 -3.67 21.74
CA GLU A 155 -12.06 -3.59 23.17
C GLU A 155 -10.63 -4.07 23.50
N ASN A 156 -10.06 -4.91 22.64
CA ASN A 156 -8.72 -5.48 22.80
C ASN A 156 -7.68 -4.87 21.84
N ALA A 157 -7.86 -3.60 21.46
CA ALA A 157 -6.95 -2.87 20.56
C ALA A 157 -6.80 -3.53 19.17
N GLY A 158 -7.87 -4.14 18.66
CA GLY A 158 -7.98 -4.44 17.23
C GLY A 158 -8.38 -3.17 16.49
N MET A 159 -7.45 -2.54 15.79
CA MET A 159 -7.61 -1.20 15.23
C MET A 159 -7.69 -1.26 13.72
N ASN A 160 -8.73 -0.64 13.15
CA ASN A 160 -8.92 -0.50 11.71
C ASN A 160 -9.01 0.98 11.36
N ILE A 161 -8.44 1.33 10.21
CA ILE A 161 -8.67 2.61 9.54
C ILE A 161 -8.99 2.37 8.06
N PHE A 162 -10.00 3.05 7.54
CA PHE A 162 -10.52 2.91 6.17
C PHE A 162 -10.35 4.19 5.32
N LEU A 163 -9.62 5.18 5.83
CA LEU A 163 -9.35 6.41 5.11
C LEU A 163 -8.51 6.12 3.86
N PRO A 164 -8.98 6.45 2.63
CA PRO A 164 -8.20 6.24 1.42
C PRO A 164 -6.95 7.14 1.38
N MET A 165 -5.78 6.54 1.15
CA MET A 165 -4.50 7.24 1.05
C MET A 165 -3.88 6.96 -0.33
N PRO A 166 -4.20 7.78 -1.35
CA PRO A 166 -3.67 7.62 -2.71
C PRO A 166 -2.22 8.12 -2.83
N PHE A 167 -1.45 7.49 -3.70
CA PHE A 167 -0.07 7.84 -4.06
C PHE A 167 0.20 7.50 -5.53
N THR A 168 1.15 8.19 -6.17
CA THR A 168 1.44 8.06 -7.61
C THR A 168 2.75 7.34 -7.90
N LYS A 169 3.78 7.51 -7.06
CA LYS A 169 5.11 6.93 -7.29
C LYS A 169 5.50 5.91 -6.23
N GLN A 170 5.25 6.21 -4.96
CA GLN A 170 5.69 5.36 -3.86
C GLN A 170 4.92 5.67 -2.57
N ALA A 171 4.61 4.62 -1.81
CA ALA A 171 4.20 4.70 -0.42
C ALA A 171 5.17 3.88 0.46
N LYS A 172 5.76 4.51 1.48
CA LYS A 172 6.60 3.83 2.46
C LYS A 172 6.02 4.02 3.84
N ILE A 173 5.87 2.93 4.59
CA ILE A 173 5.38 2.95 5.97
C ILE A 173 6.36 2.18 6.85
N THR A 174 6.77 2.81 7.95
CA THR A 174 7.55 2.17 9.00
C THR A 174 6.90 2.37 10.36
N ILE A 175 7.23 1.50 11.29
CA ILE A 175 6.93 1.67 12.71
C ILE A 175 8.21 1.52 13.51
N THR A 176 8.42 2.42 14.48
CA THR A 176 9.57 2.38 15.39
C THR A 176 9.06 2.20 16.80
N ASN A 177 9.73 1.37 17.61
CA ASN A 177 9.46 1.29 19.04
C ASN A 177 10.41 2.21 19.79
N GLU A 178 9.96 3.39 20.20
CA GLU A 178 10.79 4.40 20.86
C GLU A 178 10.85 4.26 22.40
#